data_AF-A0A3D2S6I7-F1
#
_entry.id   AF-A0A3D2S6I7-F1
#
_cell.length_a   1.000
_cell.length_b   1.000
_cell.length_c   1.000
_cell.angle_alpha   90.00
_cell.angle_beta   90.00
_cell.angle_gamma   90.00
#
_symmetry.space_group_name_H-M   'P 1'
#
loop_
_entity.id
_entity.type
_entity.pdbx_description
1 polymer ?
#
loop_
_entity_poly.entity_id
_entity_poly.type
_entity_poly.pdbx_seq_one_letter_code
_entity_poly.pdbx_strand_id
1 'polypeptide(L)'
;MATLFSCNKDVKEFVSQYFQSEADPDGIRLDRDGNASTIASGDIGITPDSIRNIGIHYLELVPDAGTAYKNGIIIYRSAETFEGGEIAIDFDSLLFVAPGTAIFNANLRKIPPGTYSYIRASVACISYDMQIDLDDIPGVDEANDVPSTFYSFLGYRTYIRIIQGDSLTQEVNANRALGFWLLETKQPGSAWNKIFQSQVNSNQVTVVNELSGTAPIPNTTGVITGRFEEPLVITGEEPDDL
;
A
#
# COMPACT_ATOMS: atom_id res chain seq x y z
N MET A 1 3.47 -27.66 56.96
CA MET A 1 2.82 -26.45 56.45
C MET A 1 3.37 -26.22 55.05
N ALA A 2 2.67 -26.68 54.02
CA ALA A 2 3.12 -26.59 52.63
C ALA A 2 2.51 -25.32 52.03
N THR A 3 3.35 -24.32 51.77
CA THR A 3 2.95 -23.09 51.10
C THR A 3 3.05 -23.33 49.60
N LEU A 4 1.90 -23.51 48.95
CA LEU A 4 1.79 -23.50 47.49
C LEU A 4 1.96 -22.05 47.03
N PHE A 5 3.06 -21.75 46.33
CA PHE A 5 3.16 -20.52 45.54
C PHE A 5 2.26 -20.67 44.32
N SER A 6 1.11 -20.00 44.37
CA SER A 6 0.28 -19.74 43.19
C SER A 6 1.07 -18.81 42.28
N CYS A 7 1.46 -19.32 41.11
CA CYS A 7 2.01 -18.52 40.05
C CYS A 7 0.83 -17.78 39.40
N ASN A 8 0.63 -16.50 39.76
CA ASN A 8 -0.20 -15.62 38.94
C ASN A 8 0.57 -15.39 37.65
N LYS A 9 0.28 -16.18 36.61
CA LYS A 9 0.59 -15.75 35.24
C LYS A 9 -0.25 -14.51 35.01
N ASP A 10 0.41 -13.37 34.85
CA ASP A 10 -0.24 -12.17 34.34
C ASP A 10 -0.93 -12.55 33.03
N VAL A 11 -2.26 -12.57 33.05
CA VAL A 11 -3.05 -12.74 31.84
C VAL A 11 -2.89 -11.42 31.10
N LYS A 12 -1.95 -11.36 30.14
CA LYS A 12 -1.83 -10.21 29.24
C LYS A 12 -3.20 -10.01 28.61
N GLU A 13 -3.90 -8.90 28.89
CA GLU A 13 -5.24 -8.59 28.32
C GLU A 13 -5.21 -8.26 26.83
N PHE A 14 -4.01 -8.12 26.26
CA PHE A 14 -3.78 -7.86 24.84
C PHE A 14 -2.59 -8.69 24.35
N VAL A 15 -2.73 -9.30 23.19
CA VAL A 15 -1.62 -9.91 22.43
C VAL A 15 -1.65 -9.31 21.03
N SER A 16 -0.50 -8.81 20.59
CA SER A 16 -0.36 -8.07 19.34
C SER A 16 0.13 -8.96 18.22
N GLN A 17 -0.32 -8.68 16.99
CA GLN A 17 0.43 -9.03 15.79
C GLN A 17 0.97 -7.76 15.16
N TYR A 18 2.29 -7.72 14.92
CA TYR A 18 2.93 -6.68 14.14
C TYR A 18 3.07 -7.14 12.70
N PHE A 19 2.70 -6.27 11.77
CA PHE A 19 2.98 -6.46 10.35
C PHE A 19 4.02 -5.44 9.96
N GLN A 20 5.04 -5.81 9.21
CA GLN A 20 6.09 -4.90 8.73
C GLN A 20 6.10 -4.88 7.21
N SER A 21 6.33 -3.71 6.61
CA SER A 21 6.49 -3.58 5.16
C SER A 21 7.96 -3.47 4.83
N GLU A 22 8.41 -4.21 3.83
CA GLU A 22 9.76 -4.09 3.26
C GLU A 22 9.66 -3.84 1.75
N ALA A 23 10.65 -3.16 1.20
CA ALA A 23 10.77 -2.91 -0.23
C ALA A 23 12.08 -3.54 -0.73
N ASP A 24 11.97 -4.38 -1.75
CA ASP A 24 13.11 -5.05 -2.38
C ASP A 24 13.47 -4.35 -3.71
N PRO A 25 14.63 -3.67 -3.80
CA PRO A 25 15.05 -3.00 -5.02
C PRO A 25 15.43 -3.97 -6.15
N ASP A 26 15.74 -5.23 -5.83
CA ASP A 26 16.11 -6.27 -6.79
C ASP A 26 14.92 -7.16 -7.18
N GLY A 27 13.71 -6.80 -6.72
CA GLY A 27 12.49 -7.54 -6.98
C GLY A 27 12.19 -7.66 -8.47
N ILE A 28 11.80 -8.86 -8.91
CA ILE A 28 11.37 -9.09 -10.29
C ILE A 28 10.05 -8.35 -10.58
N ARG A 29 9.90 -7.82 -11.79
CA ARG A 29 8.62 -7.27 -12.24
C ARG A 29 7.60 -8.39 -12.39
N LEU A 30 6.46 -8.27 -11.70
CA LEU A 30 5.37 -9.24 -11.75
C LEU A 30 4.19 -8.72 -12.58
N ASP A 31 3.48 -9.64 -13.22
CA ASP A 31 2.15 -9.39 -13.80
C ASP A 31 1.04 -9.51 -12.73
N ARG A 32 -0.22 -9.41 -13.17
CA ARG A 32 -1.39 -9.49 -12.28
C ARG A 32 -1.50 -10.82 -11.54
N ASP A 33 -1.00 -11.90 -12.12
CA ASP A 33 -1.15 -13.25 -11.57
C ASP A 33 0.06 -13.64 -10.70
N GLY A 34 1.04 -12.76 -10.57
CA GLY A 34 2.28 -13.01 -9.84
C GLY A 34 3.36 -13.72 -10.66
N ASN A 35 3.23 -13.77 -11.99
CA ASN A 35 4.28 -14.32 -12.85
C ASN A 35 5.27 -13.22 -13.26
N ALA A 36 6.50 -13.61 -13.59
CA ALA A 36 7.49 -12.68 -14.12
C ALA A 36 6.99 -12.00 -15.42
N SER A 37 7.18 -10.69 -15.50
CA SER A 37 6.72 -9.84 -16.60
C SER A 37 7.89 -9.06 -17.20
N THR A 38 7.80 -8.76 -18.50
CA THR A 38 8.76 -7.92 -19.21
C THR A 38 8.17 -6.54 -19.50
N ILE A 39 9.02 -5.55 -19.70
CA ILE A 39 8.62 -4.21 -20.13
C ILE A 39 8.29 -4.28 -21.63
N ALA A 40 7.15 -3.72 -22.03
CA ALA A 40 6.75 -3.71 -23.43
C ALA A 40 7.67 -2.80 -24.26
N SER A 41 7.77 -3.05 -25.57
CA SER A 41 8.58 -2.20 -26.45
C SER A 41 8.03 -0.77 -26.47
N GLY A 42 8.89 0.21 -26.20
CA GLY A 42 8.51 1.62 -26.10
C GLY A 42 8.21 2.09 -24.68
N ASP A 43 8.09 1.18 -23.71
CA ASP A 43 7.95 1.52 -22.30
C ASP A 43 9.31 1.54 -21.60
N ILE A 44 9.40 2.33 -20.52
CA ILE A 44 10.57 2.36 -19.63
C ILE A 44 10.22 1.74 -18.28
N GLY A 45 11.14 0.94 -17.76
CA GLY A 45 11.10 0.45 -16.39
C GLY A 45 11.76 1.45 -15.47
N ILE A 46 11.15 1.71 -14.32
CA ILE A 46 11.69 2.60 -13.31
C ILE A 46 11.68 1.84 -11.99
N THR A 47 12.86 1.73 -11.38
CA THR A 47 13.02 1.31 -10.00
C THR A 47 13.13 2.57 -9.14
N PRO A 48 12.25 2.78 -8.17
CA PRO A 48 12.38 3.91 -7.24
C PRO A 48 13.71 3.88 -6.48
N ASP A 49 14.30 5.04 -6.24
CA ASP A 49 15.50 5.17 -5.39
C ASP A 49 15.17 4.79 -3.94
N SER A 50 13.98 5.19 -3.47
CA SER A 50 13.48 4.80 -2.16
C SER A 50 11.96 4.91 -2.07
N ILE A 51 11.31 3.97 -1.40
CA ILE A 51 9.90 4.09 -1.03
C ILE A 51 9.81 4.95 0.25
N ARG A 52 8.97 5.99 0.22
CA ARG A 52 8.75 6.87 1.37
C ARG A 52 7.65 6.33 2.26
N ASN A 53 6.46 6.16 1.69
CA ASN A 53 5.28 5.67 2.42
C ASN A 53 4.37 4.86 1.51
N ILE A 54 3.73 3.85 2.10
CA ILE A 54 2.63 3.10 1.53
C ILE A 54 1.38 3.46 2.33
N GLY A 55 0.38 4.05 1.67
CA GLY A 55 -0.92 4.38 2.25
C GLY A 55 -1.89 3.21 2.11
N ILE A 56 -2.24 2.58 3.23
CA ILE A 56 -3.11 1.40 3.29
C ILE A 56 -4.54 1.82 3.64
N HIS A 57 -5.50 1.37 2.83
CA HIS A 57 -6.92 1.54 3.10
C HIS A 57 -7.51 0.38 3.89
N TYR A 58 -7.13 -0.87 3.61
CA TYR A 58 -7.60 -2.00 4.42
C TYR A 58 -6.64 -3.19 4.34
N LEU A 59 -6.69 -4.04 5.37
CA LEU A 59 -5.95 -5.30 5.46
C LEU A 59 -6.91 -6.45 5.80
N GLU A 60 -6.71 -7.60 5.18
CA GLU A 60 -7.55 -8.79 5.32
C GLU A 60 -6.68 -10.05 5.40
N LEU A 61 -6.86 -10.83 6.47
CA LEU A 61 -6.29 -12.17 6.56
C LEU A 61 -7.17 -13.16 5.82
N VAL A 62 -6.54 -14.02 5.03
CA VAL A 62 -7.23 -14.91 4.11
C VAL A 62 -6.82 -16.36 4.42
N PRO A 63 -7.76 -17.22 4.88
CA PRO A 63 -7.47 -18.60 5.27
C PRO A 63 -6.83 -19.43 4.14
N ASP A 64 -7.45 -19.41 2.97
CA ASP A 64 -7.10 -20.26 1.84
C ASP A 64 -7.40 -19.61 0.48
N ALA A 65 -6.95 -20.27 -0.59
CA ALA A 65 -7.04 -19.78 -1.96
C ALA A 65 -8.48 -19.64 -2.49
N GLY A 66 -9.47 -20.30 -1.87
CA GLY A 66 -10.89 -20.25 -2.24
C GLY A 66 -11.66 -19.12 -1.56
N THR A 67 -11.04 -18.42 -0.61
CA THR A 67 -11.68 -17.31 0.11
C THR A 67 -11.88 -16.11 -0.82
N ALA A 68 -13.14 -15.81 -1.13
CA ALA A 68 -13.50 -14.69 -2.01
C ALA A 68 -13.02 -13.32 -1.49
N TYR A 69 -12.90 -12.35 -2.40
CA TYR A 69 -12.57 -10.97 -2.08
C TYR A 69 -13.52 -10.40 -1.00
N LYS A 70 -12.96 -9.83 0.08
CA LYS A 70 -13.68 -9.29 1.26
C LYS A 70 -14.43 -10.33 2.11
N ASN A 71 -14.19 -11.63 1.91
CA ASN A 71 -14.76 -12.70 2.73
C ASN A 71 -13.76 -13.28 3.75
N GLY A 72 -12.53 -12.79 3.79
CA GLY A 72 -11.57 -13.07 4.87
C GLY A 72 -11.84 -12.24 6.12
N ILE A 73 -10.86 -12.19 7.03
CA ILE A 73 -10.94 -11.42 8.26
C ILE A 73 -10.31 -10.06 8.05
N ILE A 74 -11.13 -9.00 7.98
CA ILE A 74 -10.65 -7.63 7.90
C ILE A 74 -10.13 -7.20 9.27
N ILE A 75 -8.83 -6.93 9.34
CA ILE A 75 -8.11 -6.57 10.57
C ILE A 75 -7.83 -5.07 10.67
N TYR A 76 -7.95 -4.35 9.55
CA TYR A 76 -7.82 -2.90 9.48
C TYR A 76 -8.65 -2.35 8.31
N ARG A 77 -9.28 -1.18 8.51
CA ARG A 77 -9.93 -0.40 7.45
C ARG A 77 -9.93 1.09 7.81
N SER A 78 -9.42 1.94 6.92
CA SER A 78 -9.50 3.40 7.03
C SER A 78 -10.90 3.91 6.69
N ALA A 79 -11.16 5.17 7.02
CA ALA A 79 -12.44 5.81 6.72
C ALA A 79 -12.65 6.00 5.20
N GLU A 80 -13.93 6.08 4.84
CA GLU A 80 -14.40 6.51 3.52
C GLU A 80 -15.23 7.80 3.70
N THR A 81 -15.29 8.62 2.66
CA THR A 81 -15.98 9.91 2.66
C THR A 81 -16.87 10.07 1.43
N PHE A 82 -17.87 10.96 1.54
CA PHE A 82 -18.76 11.38 0.45
C PHE A 82 -18.45 12.82 -0.02
N GLU A 83 -17.38 13.46 0.46
CA GLU A 83 -17.05 14.86 0.14
C GLU A 83 -16.88 15.12 -1.38
N GLY A 84 -16.40 14.12 -2.13
CA GLY A 84 -16.31 14.18 -3.60
C GLY A 84 -17.59 13.76 -4.34
N GLY A 85 -18.73 13.62 -3.64
CA GLY A 85 -20.03 13.21 -4.19
C GLY A 85 -20.27 11.69 -4.12
N GLU A 86 -19.41 10.89 -4.75
CA GLU A 86 -19.43 9.43 -4.62
C GLU A 86 -18.58 8.95 -3.45
N ILE A 87 -18.94 7.82 -2.82
CA ILE A 87 -18.13 7.21 -1.76
C ILE A 87 -16.70 6.95 -2.26
N ALA A 88 -15.73 7.41 -1.50
CA ALA A 88 -14.31 7.30 -1.82
C ALA A 88 -13.52 7.01 -0.55
N ILE A 89 -12.35 6.41 -0.71
CA ILE A 89 -11.34 6.29 0.33
C ILE A 89 -10.96 7.70 0.77
N ASP A 90 -11.00 7.97 2.07
CA ASP A 90 -10.52 9.24 2.61
C ASP A 90 -8.99 9.20 2.73
N PHE A 91 -8.28 9.97 1.90
CA PHE A 91 -6.82 9.98 1.84
C PHE A 91 -6.18 10.32 3.19
N ASP A 92 -6.74 11.28 3.91
CA ASP A 92 -6.20 11.77 5.18
C ASP A 92 -6.39 10.76 6.33
N SER A 93 -7.25 9.75 6.11
CA SER A 93 -7.52 8.68 7.07
C SER A 93 -6.68 7.42 6.81
N LEU A 94 -5.88 7.38 5.75
CA LEU A 94 -5.03 6.23 5.41
C LEU A 94 -4.00 5.96 6.50
N LEU A 95 -3.69 4.68 6.68
CA LEU A 95 -2.52 4.27 7.44
C LEU A 95 -1.29 4.36 6.54
N PHE A 96 -0.44 5.35 6.79
CA PHE A 96 0.84 5.49 6.10
C PHE A 96 1.93 4.73 6.83
N VAL A 97 2.65 3.91 6.07
CA VAL A 97 3.70 3.03 6.61
C VAL A 97 4.97 3.21 5.79
N ALA A 98 6.08 3.44 6.46
CA ALA A 98 7.38 3.52 5.81
C ALA A 98 8.01 2.12 5.73
N PRO A 99 8.83 1.82 4.71
CA PRO A 99 9.59 0.57 4.67
C PRO A 99 10.42 0.37 5.94
N GLY A 100 10.50 -0.87 6.41
CA GLY A 100 11.18 -1.22 7.65
C GLY A 100 10.43 -0.82 8.93
N THR A 101 9.22 -0.26 8.84
CA THR A 101 8.40 0.09 10.02
C THR A 101 7.21 -0.84 10.18
N ALA A 102 6.73 -0.99 11.42
CA ALA A 102 5.51 -1.72 11.69
C ALA A 102 4.33 -1.00 11.01
N ILE A 103 3.67 -1.70 10.10
CA ILE A 103 2.49 -1.30 9.35
C ILE A 103 1.36 -1.01 10.32
N PHE A 104 0.98 -1.99 11.14
CA PHE A 104 -0.10 -1.89 12.11
C PHE A 104 0.03 -2.95 13.20
N ASN A 105 -0.67 -2.71 14.30
CA ASN A 105 -0.84 -3.66 15.40
C ASN A 105 -2.31 -4.09 15.44
N ALA A 106 -2.56 -5.40 15.32
CA ALA A 106 -3.86 -5.99 15.59
C ALA A 106 -3.90 -6.69 16.95
N ASN A 107 -5.04 -6.55 17.63
CA ASN A 107 -5.36 -7.39 18.77
C ASN A 107 -5.69 -8.81 18.29
N LEU A 108 -4.81 -9.77 18.55
CA LEU A 108 -5.01 -11.17 18.19
C LEU A 108 -6.30 -11.74 18.78
N ARG A 109 -6.75 -11.29 19.96
CA ARG A 109 -8.02 -11.74 20.55
C ARG A 109 -9.26 -11.31 19.78
N LYS A 110 -9.15 -10.33 18.88
CA LYS A 110 -10.25 -9.92 17.98
C LYS A 110 -10.22 -10.68 16.66
N ILE A 111 -9.17 -11.46 16.41
CA ILE A 111 -9.04 -12.28 15.22
C ILE A 111 -9.47 -13.71 15.59
N PRO A 112 -10.40 -14.32 14.83
CA PRO A 112 -10.77 -15.70 15.08
C PRO A 112 -9.56 -16.64 15.01
N PRO A 113 -9.45 -17.63 15.92
CA PRO A 113 -8.46 -18.67 15.79
C PRO A 113 -8.58 -19.39 14.44
N GLY A 114 -7.44 -19.67 13.82
CA GLY A 114 -7.36 -20.28 12.49
C GLY A 114 -5.97 -20.18 11.89
N THR A 115 -5.83 -20.78 10.72
CA THR A 115 -4.62 -20.68 9.89
C THR A 115 -4.93 -19.79 8.69
N TYR A 116 -4.11 -18.76 8.49
CA TYR A 116 -4.23 -17.79 7.42
C TYR A 116 -3.03 -17.90 6.50
N SER A 117 -3.26 -18.36 5.27
CA SER A 117 -2.17 -18.61 4.31
C SER A 117 -1.83 -17.38 3.48
N TYR A 118 -2.74 -16.39 3.41
CA TYR A 118 -2.59 -15.21 2.56
C TYR A 118 -2.98 -13.94 3.31
N ILE A 119 -2.50 -12.81 2.80
CA ILE A 119 -2.91 -11.47 3.20
C ILE A 119 -3.32 -10.68 1.97
N ARG A 120 -4.38 -9.88 2.11
CA ARG A 120 -4.76 -8.86 1.13
C ARG A 120 -4.56 -7.48 1.71
N ALA A 121 -3.93 -6.61 0.92
CA ALA A 121 -3.73 -5.22 1.27
C ALA A 121 -4.30 -4.32 0.17
N SER A 122 -5.27 -3.47 0.53
CA SER A 122 -5.70 -2.39 -0.34
C SER A 122 -4.75 -1.22 -0.20
N VAL A 123 -3.79 -1.14 -1.12
CA VAL A 123 -2.90 0.00 -1.23
C VAL A 123 -3.66 1.11 -1.95
N ALA A 124 -3.81 2.25 -1.28
CA ALA A 124 -4.49 3.42 -1.83
C ALA A 124 -3.50 4.41 -2.45
N CYS A 125 -2.29 4.50 -1.91
CA CYS A 125 -1.23 5.38 -2.38
C CYS A 125 0.14 4.75 -2.12
N ILE A 126 1.10 4.93 -3.02
CA ILE A 126 2.53 4.71 -2.74
C ILE A 126 3.25 6.00 -3.08
N SER A 127 4.09 6.48 -2.16
CA SER A 127 4.97 7.62 -2.38
C SER A 127 6.43 7.16 -2.37
N TYR A 128 7.22 7.63 -3.32
CA TYR A 128 8.60 7.22 -3.49
C TYR A 128 9.43 8.30 -4.17
N ASP A 129 10.74 8.27 -3.92
CA ASP A 129 11.70 9.14 -4.56
C ASP A 129 12.34 8.43 -5.76
N MET A 130 12.64 9.21 -6.79
CA MET A 130 13.28 8.75 -8.02
C MET A 130 13.98 9.91 -8.74
N GLN A 131 14.92 9.58 -9.61
CA GLN A 131 15.46 10.51 -10.60
C GLN A 131 14.64 10.46 -11.90
N ILE A 132 14.36 11.62 -12.49
CA ILE A 132 13.78 11.72 -13.83
C ILE A 132 14.66 12.55 -14.73
N ASP A 133 14.71 12.16 -16.00
CA ASP A 133 15.29 13.00 -17.05
C ASP A 133 14.18 13.88 -17.63
N LEU A 134 14.41 15.18 -17.65
CA LEU A 134 13.54 16.18 -18.24
C LEU A 134 14.10 16.62 -19.60
N ASP A 135 14.28 15.64 -20.49
CA ASP A 135 14.72 15.87 -21.87
C ASP A 135 13.53 16.13 -22.80
N ASP A 136 13.75 16.90 -23.87
CA ASP A 136 12.77 17.21 -24.92
C ASP A 136 11.44 17.83 -24.45
N ILE A 137 11.37 18.34 -23.21
CA ILE A 137 10.20 19.08 -22.72
C ILE A 137 10.29 20.54 -23.21
N PRO A 138 9.31 21.04 -23.99
CA PRO A 138 9.35 22.39 -24.51
C PRO A 138 9.51 23.45 -23.41
N GLY A 139 10.63 24.19 -23.46
CA GLY A 139 10.95 25.26 -22.51
C GLY A 139 11.78 24.83 -21.30
N VAL A 140 12.12 23.55 -21.15
CA VAL A 140 13.08 23.03 -20.17
C VAL A 140 14.48 23.07 -20.78
N ASP A 141 15.46 23.63 -20.07
CA ASP A 141 16.86 23.36 -20.37
C ASP A 141 17.14 21.90 -19.97
N GLU A 142 17.69 21.09 -20.87
CA GLU A 142 18.00 19.66 -20.64
C GLU A 142 18.52 19.44 -19.22
N ALA A 143 17.78 18.64 -18.45
CA ALA A 143 18.08 18.37 -17.06
C ALA A 143 17.94 16.86 -16.82
N ASN A 144 19.08 16.20 -16.71
CA ASN A 144 19.18 14.79 -16.35
C ASN A 144 19.21 14.63 -14.84
N ASP A 145 18.78 13.46 -14.38
CA ASP A 145 18.82 13.06 -12.97
C ASP A 145 18.18 14.10 -12.03
N VAL A 146 16.97 14.56 -12.36
CA VAL A 146 16.22 15.51 -11.53
C VAL A 146 15.58 14.79 -10.34
N PRO A 147 16.01 15.08 -9.09
CA PRO A 147 15.46 14.40 -7.93
C PRO A 147 13.99 14.75 -7.79
N SER A 148 13.15 13.74 -7.63
CA SER A 148 11.70 13.94 -7.64
C SER A 148 10.98 13.01 -6.67
N THR A 149 9.83 13.43 -6.17
CA THR A 149 8.91 12.59 -5.39
C THR A 149 7.69 12.27 -6.21
N PHE A 150 7.37 10.99 -6.34
CA PHE A 150 6.20 10.50 -7.02
C PHE A 150 5.17 10.01 -5.99
N TYR A 151 3.89 10.33 -6.21
CA TYR A 151 2.73 9.80 -5.49
C TYR A 151 1.85 9.06 -6.50
N SER A 152 1.77 7.75 -6.37
CA SER A 152 0.95 6.88 -7.23
C SER A 152 -0.30 6.43 -6.48
N PHE A 153 -1.49 6.76 -6.99
CA PHE A 153 -2.75 6.42 -6.35
C PHE A 153 -3.35 5.15 -6.95
N LEU A 154 -3.48 4.14 -6.09
CA LEU A 154 -3.95 2.80 -6.42
C LEU A 154 -5.36 2.50 -5.86
N GLY A 155 -5.91 3.40 -5.06
CA GLY A 155 -7.28 3.25 -4.52
C GLY A 155 -8.33 3.19 -5.63
N TYR A 156 -9.43 2.46 -5.40
CA TYR A 156 -10.53 2.37 -6.37
C TYR A 156 -11.14 3.75 -6.69
N ARG A 157 -11.21 4.58 -5.65
CA ARG A 157 -11.53 6.00 -5.69
C ARG A 157 -11.00 6.60 -4.40
N THR A 158 -10.17 7.63 -4.50
CA THR A 158 -9.58 8.30 -3.34
C THR A 158 -9.98 9.77 -3.36
N TYR A 159 -10.61 10.25 -2.29
CA TYR A 159 -10.84 11.67 -2.11
C TYR A 159 -9.59 12.29 -1.53
N ILE A 160 -9.03 13.26 -2.26
CA ILE A 160 -7.79 13.93 -1.90
C ILE A 160 -8.13 15.39 -1.68
N ARG A 161 -7.93 15.89 -0.45
CA ARG A 161 -8.02 17.32 -0.15
C ARG A 161 -6.76 18.01 -0.63
N ILE A 162 -5.64 17.57 -0.08
CA ILE A 162 -4.33 18.16 -0.30
C ILE A 162 -3.27 17.07 -0.33
N ILE A 163 -2.25 17.25 -1.16
CA ILE A 163 -1.03 16.45 -1.14
C ILE A 163 0.08 17.37 -0.69
N GLN A 164 0.69 17.03 0.45
CA GLN A 164 1.90 17.68 0.92
C GLN A 164 3.09 16.94 0.32
N GLY A 165 3.71 17.57 -0.67
CA GLY A 165 5.01 17.17 -1.18
C GLY A 165 6.14 17.63 -0.25
N ASP A 166 7.38 17.56 -0.74
CA ASP A 166 8.58 17.93 0.00
C ASP A 166 8.66 19.44 0.23
N SER A 167 8.52 20.22 -0.84
CA SER A 167 8.59 21.69 -0.79
C SER A 167 7.31 22.36 -1.28
N LEU A 168 6.52 21.64 -2.07
CA LEU A 168 5.30 22.13 -2.69
C LEU A 168 4.07 21.42 -2.13
N THR A 169 2.95 22.10 -2.25
CA THR A 169 1.65 21.59 -1.82
C THR A 169 0.67 21.67 -2.99
N GLN A 170 -0.08 20.61 -3.22
CA GLN A 170 -1.12 20.56 -4.25
C GLN A 170 -2.49 20.35 -3.61
N GLU A 171 -3.34 21.36 -3.70
CA GLU A 171 -4.77 21.18 -3.41
C GLU A 171 -5.44 20.43 -4.56
N VAL A 172 -6.21 19.39 -4.24
CA VAL A 172 -6.92 18.56 -5.20
C VAL A 172 -8.43 18.67 -5.01
N ASN A 173 -8.89 18.65 -3.75
CA ASN A 173 -10.28 18.76 -3.30
C ASN A 173 -11.29 17.95 -4.13
N ALA A 174 -10.92 16.73 -4.52
CA ALA A 174 -11.71 15.93 -5.45
C ALA A 174 -11.46 14.43 -5.33
N ASN A 175 -12.44 13.66 -5.80
CA ASN A 175 -12.28 12.23 -6.05
C ASN A 175 -11.31 12.01 -7.23
N ARG A 176 -10.40 11.05 -7.06
CA ARG A 176 -9.47 10.57 -8.09
C ARG A 176 -9.57 9.05 -8.22
N ALA A 177 -9.51 8.57 -9.45
CA ALA A 177 -9.61 7.14 -9.76
C ALA A 177 -8.23 6.47 -9.65
N LEU A 178 -8.23 5.14 -9.58
CA LEU A 178 -7.04 4.30 -9.77
C LEU A 178 -6.22 4.79 -10.98
N GLY A 179 -4.94 5.06 -10.77
CA GLY A 179 -4.03 5.56 -11.80
C GLY A 179 -3.86 7.08 -11.83
N PHE A 180 -4.47 7.81 -10.90
CA PHE A 180 -4.07 9.20 -10.65
C PHE A 180 -2.64 9.21 -10.09
N TRP A 181 -1.84 10.18 -10.52
CA TRP A 181 -0.51 10.36 -9.99
C TRP A 181 -0.12 11.83 -9.92
N LEU A 182 0.84 12.09 -9.04
CA LEU A 182 1.47 13.38 -8.84
C LEU A 182 2.98 13.19 -8.75
N LEU A 183 3.74 14.10 -9.35
CA LEU A 183 5.19 14.12 -9.35
C LEU A 183 5.65 15.53 -8.97
N GLU A 184 6.40 15.67 -7.88
CA GLU A 184 7.10 16.90 -7.52
C GLU A 184 8.57 16.78 -7.93
N THR A 185 9.05 17.73 -8.72
CA THR A 185 10.49 17.90 -8.99
C THR A 185 11.14 18.76 -7.91
N LYS A 186 12.29 18.32 -7.37
CA LYS A 186 13.00 18.94 -6.24
C LYS A 186 14.19 19.77 -6.73
N GLN A 187 13.89 20.93 -7.30
CA GLN A 187 14.92 21.88 -7.76
C GLN A 187 14.71 23.28 -7.16
N PRO A 188 14.86 23.48 -5.84
CA PRO A 188 14.58 24.77 -5.20
C PRO A 188 15.29 25.94 -5.87
N GLY A 189 14.56 27.02 -6.14
CA GLY A 189 15.08 28.20 -6.84
C GLY A 189 15.10 28.08 -8.37
N SER A 190 14.83 26.89 -8.93
CA SER A 190 14.55 26.69 -10.34
C SER A 190 13.10 27.00 -10.66
N ALA A 191 12.84 27.49 -11.86
CA ALA A 191 11.47 27.53 -12.40
C ALA A 191 10.86 26.13 -12.48
N TRP A 192 11.68 25.08 -12.46
CA TRP A 192 11.31 23.67 -12.56
C TRP A 192 11.09 22.99 -11.22
N ASN A 193 11.11 23.70 -10.08
CA ASN A 193 10.52 23.18 -8.84
C ASN A 193 9.00 23.24 -8.97
N LYS A 194 8.37 22.17 -9.46
CA LYS A 194 6.94 22.14 -9.81
C LYS A 194 6.31 20.81 -9.46
N ILE A 195 4.98 20.84 -9.44
CA ILE A 195 4.16 19.64 -9.38
C ILE A 195 3.59 19.38 -10.78
N PHE A 196 3.77 18.14 -11.25
CA PHE A 196 3.08 17.55 -12.39
C PHE A 196 2.06 16.55 -11.87
N GLN A 197 0.93 16.41 -12.57
CA GLN A 197 -0.08 15.43 -12.22
C GLN A 197 -0.80 14.96 -13.47
N SER A 198 -1.26 13.72 -13.47
CA SER A 198 -2.11 13.19 -14.54
C SER A 198 -2.92 11.99 -14.05
N GLN A 199 -3.70 11.43 -14.97
CA GLN A 199 -4.52 10.25 -14.77
C GLN A 199 -4.22 9.28 -15.91
N VAL A 200 -3.70 8.11 -15.60
CA VAL A 200 -3.65 6.99 -16.57
C VAL A 200 -4.98 6.24 -16.56
N ASN A 201 -5.30 5.52 -17.64
CA ASN A 201 -6.49 4.68 -17.62
C ASN A 201 -6.31 3.54 -16.61
N SER A 202 -7.35 3.24 -15.84
CA SER A 202 -7.26 2.26 -14.76
C SER A 202 -6.93 0.84 -15.25
N ASN A 203 -7.22 0.52 -16.52
CA ASN A 203 -6.85 -0.75 -17.14
C ASN A 203 -5.36 -0.88 -17.48
N GLN A 204 -4.59 0.21 -17.41
CA GLN A 204 -3.15 0.23 -17.57
C GLN A 204 -2.41 0.04 -16.24
N VAL A 205 -3.15 0.03 -15.11
CA VAL A 205 -2.58 -0.20 -13.79
C VAL A 205 -2.72 -1.68 -13.43
N THR A 206 -1.59 -2.29 -13.07
CA THR A 206 -1.53 -3.69 -12.65
C THR A 206 -1.22 -3.75 -11.17
N VAL A 207 -1.96 -4.59 -10.45
CA VAL A 207 -1.67 -4.99 -9.07
C VAL A 207 -1.64 -6.52 -9.01
N VAL A 208 -0.71 -7.05 -8.22
CA VAL A 208 -0.47 -8.49 -8.10
C VAL A 208 -1.57 -9.13 -7.26
N ASN A 209 -2.17 -10.20 -7.76
CA ASN A 209 -3.09 -11.06 -7.05
C ASN A 209 -2.73 -12.52 -7.32
N GLU A 210 -1.93 -13.12 -6.44
CA GLU A 210 -1.56 -14.54 -6.55
C GLU A 210 -2.76 -15.50 -6.58
N LEU A 211 -3.93 -15.04 -6.12
CA LEU A 211 -5.18 -15.81 -6.14
C LEU A 211 -6.07 -15.48 -7.35
N SER A 212 -5.56 -14.89 -8.42
CA SER A 212 -6.37 -14.46 -9.56
C SER A 212 -7.22 -15.57 -10.19
N GLY A 213 -6.70 -16.81 -10.23
CA GLY A 213 -7.38 -17.97 -10.79
C GLY A 213 -8.49 -18.57 -9.90
N THR A 214 -8.45 -18.34 -8.59
CA THR A 214 -9.36 -18.97 -7.62
C THR A 214 -10.24 -17.96 -6.87
N ALA A 215 -9.70 -16.79 -6.55
CA ALA A 215 -10.37 -15.68 -5.90
C ALA A 215 -10.03 -14.35 -6.61
N PRO A 216 -10.66 -14.10 -7.78
CA PRO A 216 -10.40 -12.90 -8.55
C PRO A 216 -10.85 -11.64 -7.81
N ILE A 217 -10.06 -10.58 -7.97
CA ILE A 217 -10.31 -9.24 -7.42
C ILE A 217 -10.68 -8.31 -8.59
N PRO A 218 -11.62 -7.35 -8.42
CA PRO A 218 -11.90 -6.36 -9.44
C PRO A 218 -10.65 -5.59 -9.88
N ASN A 219 -10.47 -5.41 -11.19
CA ASN A 219 -9.33 -4.71 -11.78
C ASN A 219 -9.33 -3.20 -11.55
N THR A 220 -10.39 -2.67 -10.96
CA THR A 220 -10.53 -1.26 -10.57
C THR A 220 -10.10 -1.00 -9.12
N THR A 221 -9.37 -1.93 -8.49
CA THR A 221 -8.96 -1.81 -7.09
C THR A 221 -7.45 -2.02 -6.96
N GLY A 222 -6.81 -1.28 -6.05
CA GLY A 222 -5.40 -1.43 -5.69
C GLY A 222 -5.16 -2.52 -4.65
N VAL A 223 -5.94 -3.60 -4.68
CA VAL A 223 -5.76 -4.69 -3.72
C VAL A 223 -4.72 -5.67 -4.23
N ILE A 224 -3.68 -5.84 -3.42
CA ILE A 224 -2.61 -6.81 -3.63
C ILE A 224 -2.89 -8.03 -2.76
N THR A 225 -2.69 -9.23 -3.32
CA THR A 225 -2.72 -10.48 -2.54
C THR A 225 -1.34 -11.11 -2.56
N GLY A 226 -0.79 -11.37 -1.38
CA GLY A 226 0.44 -12.13 -1.20
C GLY A 226 0.23 -13.34 -0.30
N ARG A 227 1.05 -14.36 -0.50
CA ARG A 227 1.11 -15.54 0.36
C ARG A 227 2.14 -15.36 1.47
N PHE A 228 1.84 -15.84 2.67
CA PHE A 228 2.87 -15.96 3.70
C PHE A 228 3.82 -17.11 3.37
N GLU A 229 5.12 -16.91 3.60
CA GLU A 229 6.12 -18.00 3.49
C GLU A 229 5.72 -19.18 4.39
N GLU A 230 5.38 -18.88 5.65
CA GLU A 230 4.75 -19.79 6.60
C GLU A 230 3.38 -19.24 7.01
N PRO A 231 2.29 -20.04 6.95
CA PRO A 231 0.96 -19.56 7.31
C PRO A 231 0.90 -18.96 8.72
N LEU A 232 0.20 -17.84 8.88
CA LEU A 232 -0.07 -17.25 10.18
C LEU A 232 -1.06 -18.14 10.94
N VAL A 233 -0.65 -18.70 12.07
CA VAL A 233 -1.50 -19.53 12.93
C VAL A 233 -1.89 -18.76 14.19
N ILE A 234 -3.18 -18.49 14.33
CA ILE A 234 -3.77 -17.89 15.53
C ILE A 234 -4.52 -18.99 16.27
N THR A 235 -4.10 -19.26 17.48
CA THR A 235 -4.68 -20.23 18.43
C THR A 235 -5.74 -19.60 19.33
N GLY A 236 -5.67 -18.29 19.57
CA GLY A 236 -6.50 -17.56 20.55
C GLY A 236 -5.97 -17.63 21.99
N GLU A 237 -4.87 -18.35 22.21
CA GLU A 237 -4.22 -18.56 23.52
C GLU A 237 -2.73 -18.21 23.45
N GLU A 238 -2.36 -17.26 22.60
CA GLU A 238 -0.98 -16.85 22.39
C GLU A 238 -0.38 -16.35 23.72
N PRO A 239 0.77 -16.90 24.14
CA PRO A 239 1.41 -16.46 25.38
C PRO A 239 2.11 -15.09 25.20
N ASP A 240 2.49 -14.76 23.96
CA ASP A 240 3.30 -13.61 23.58
C ASP A 240 2.88 -13.04 22.22
N ASP A 241 3.29 -11.81 21.94
CA ASP A 241 3.06 -11.11 20.68
C ASP A 241 3.70 -11.87 19.50
N LEU A 242 3.12 -11.70 18.32
CA LEU A 242 3.54 -12.27 17.04
C LEU A 242 4.01 -11.21 16.04
#